data_AF-A0A5B7CBT1-F1
#
_entry.id   AF-A0A5B7CBT1-F1
#
_cell.length_a   1.000
_cell.length_b   1.000
_cell.length_c   1.000
_cell.angle_alpha   90.00
_cell.angle_beta   90.00
_cell.angle_gamma   90.00
#
_symmetry.space_group_name_H-M   'P 1'
#
loop_
_entity.id
_entity.type
_entity.pdbx_description
1 polymer ?
#
loop_
_entity_poly.entity_id
_entity_poly.type
_entity_poly.pdbx_seq_one_letter_code
_entity_poly.pdbx_strand_id
1 'polypeptide(L)'
;MSVSTIFGYRMVVVPNSSSFSSAGIGGGATKTAPRLCGGGGGLVIECSSRPQKKGTKHHMKTRPRKTQPWDIKRGPTVYPPLPSLPPDWTPVTDNDVAEAALSPPPPLEPLKIE
;
A
#
# COMPACT_ATOMS: atom_id res chain seq x y z
N MET A 1 1.17 1.73 -40.38
CA MET A 1 2.55 2.18 -40.09
C MET A 1 3.48 0.99 -40.26
N SER A 2 4.62 1.25 -40.89
CA SER A 2 5.50 0.34 -41.65
C SER A 2 5.93 -0.97 -40.97
N VAL A 3 5.98 -2.04 -41.77
CA VAL A 3 6.58 -3.35 -41.45
C VAL A 3 7.94 -3.41 -42.15
N SER A 4 9.02 -3.59 -41.42
CA SER A 4 10.34 -3.83 -42.02
C SER A 4 10.99 -5.09 -41.44
N THR A 5 11.10 -6.06 -42.32
CA THR A 5 11.86 -7.30 -42.29
C THR A 5 13.34 -7.01 -42.02
N ILE A 6 13.90 -7.56 -40.94
CA ILE A 6 15.35 -7.78 -40.83
C ILE A 6 15.55 -9.28 -40.63
N PHE A 7 15.60 -9.95 -41.76
CA PHE A 7 16.04 -11.33 -41.95
C PHE A 7 17.56 -11.28 -42.11
N GLY A 8 18.36 -11.96 -41.27
CA GLY A 8 19.80 -11.99 -41.55
C GLY A 8 20.81 -12.50 -40.52
N TYR A 9 20.46 -12.94 -39.31
CA TYR A 9 21.48 -13.45 -38.38
C TYR A 9 21.65 -14.97 -38.53
N ARG A 10 22.56 -15.36 -39.43
CA ARG A 10 23.08 -16.73 -39.53
C ARG A 10 24.05 -16.97 -38.36
N MET A 11 23.56 -17.45 -37.23
CA MET A 11 24.44 -17.88 -36.13
C MET A 11 25.14 -19.17 -36.54
N VAL A 12 26.47 -19.08 -36.64
CA VAL A 12 27.40 -20.19 -36.86
C VAL A 12 27.37 -21.11 -35.64
N VAL A 13 27.03 -22.39 -35.84
CA VAL A 13 27.20 -23.43 -34.82
C VAL A 13 28.66 -23.86 -34.82
N VAL A 14 29.38 -23.56 -33.73
CA VAL A 14 30.70 -24.13 -33.45
C VAL A 14 30.50 -25.55 -32.90
N PRO A 15 31.17 -26.58 -33.43
CA PRO A 15 31.12 -27.91 -32.84
C PRO A 15 31.85 -27.92 -31.49
N ASN A 16 31.15 -28.31 -30.43
CA ASN A 16 31.70 -28.45 -29.08
C ASN A 16 32.63 -29.67 -29.03
N SER A 17 33.94 -29.44 -29.13
CA SER A 17 34.97 -30.42 -28.81
C SER A 17 35.35 -30.31 -27.34
N SER A 18 34.72 -31.12 -26.50
CA SER A 18 35.29 -31.47 -25.19
C SER A 18 34.90 -32.90 -24.83
N SER A 19 35.71 -33.84 -25.33
CA SER A 19 35.90 -35.13 -24.68
C SER A 19 36.48 -34.87 -23.30
N PHE A 20 35.69 -35.12 -22.25
CA PHE A 20 36.22 -35.38 -20.92
C PHE A 20 35.47 -36.57 -20.35
N SER A 21 36.27 -37.60 -20.08
CA SER A 21 35.86 -38.92 -19.64
C SER A 21 35.54 -38.92 -18.14
N SER A 22 34.50 -39.65 -17.76
CA SER A 22 34.56 -40.49 -16.56
C SER A 22 33.55 -41.61 -16.68
N ALA A 23 34.06 -42.81 -16.93
CA ALA A 23 33.34 -44.06 -16.75
C ALA A 23 32.84 -44.15 -15.29
N GLY A 24 31.58 -44.53 -15.11
CA GLY A 24 31.00 -44.68 -13.78
C GLY A 24 29.50 -45.00 -13.79
N ILE A 25 29.18 -46.28 -14.00
CA ILE A 25 28.14 -47.06 -13.31
C ILE A 25 26.69 -46.49 -13.29
N GLY A 26 25.78 -47.24 -13.91
CA GLY A 26 24.42 -47.41 -13.40
C GLY A 26 23.33 -46.63 -14.11
N GLY A 27 22.40 -47.36 -14.73
CA GLY A 27 21.19 -46.81 -15.32
C GLY A 27 20.25 -46.17 -14.31
N GLY A 28 19.44 -45.23 -14.78
CA GLY A 28 18.36 -44.62 -14.01
C GLY A 28 18.10 -43.19 -14.44
N ALA A 29 17.08 -42.99 -15.27
CA ALA A 29 16.56 -41.68 -15.63
C ALA A 29 16.10 -40.93 -14.37
N THR A 30 16.95 -40.06 -13.83
CA THR A 30 16.57 -39.17 -12.73
C THR A 30 16.05 -37.87 -13.34
N LYS A 31 14.73 -37.69 -13.26
CA LYS A 31 14.06 -36.43 -13.60
C LYS A 31 14.62 -35.35 -12.67
N THR A 32 15.41 -34.43 -13.22
CA THR A 32 15.88 -33.25 -12.50
C THR A 32 14.70 -32.32 -12.22
N ALA A 33 14.15 -32.40 -11.01
CA ALA A 33 13.21 -31.40 -10.51
C ALA A 33 13.92 -30.04 -10.39
N PRO A 34 13.33 -28.92 -10.85
CA PRO A 34 13.98 -27.62 -10.69
C PRO A 34 13.92 -27.22 -9.23
N ARG A 35 15.10 -27.06 -8.63
CA ARG A 35 15.26 -26.58 -7.25
C ARG A 35 14.79 -25.12 -7.16
N LEU A 36 13.82 -24.89 -6.29
CA LEU A 36 13.32 -23.59 -5.91
C LEU A 36 14.22 -23.02 -4.80
N CYS A 37 15.30 -22.31 -5.14
CA CYS A 37 15.86 -21.20 -4.36
C CYS A 37 17.13 -20.64 -5.05
N GLY A 38 17.18 -19.31 -5.20
CA GLY A 38 18.44 -18.56 -5.22
C GLY A 38 19.18 -18.48 -6.56
N GLY A 39 19.18 -17.29 -7.15
CA GLY A 39 20.29 -16.76 -7.96
C GLY A 39 20.72 -17.60 -9.16
N GLY A 40 19.97 -17.52 -10.26
CA GLY A 40 20.40 -18.07 -11.54
C GLY A 40 19.87 -17.19 -12.66
N GLY A 41 20.73 -16.38 -13.27
CA GLY A 41 20.47 -15.61 -14.48
C GLY A 41 20.30 -16.51 -15.70
N GLY A 42 19.26 -17.34 -15.70
CA GLY A 42 18.79 -18.01 -16.90
C GLY A 42 17.89 -17.02 -17.65
N LEU A 43 18.21 -16.72 -18.91
CA LEU A 43 17.25 -16.08 -19.79
C LEU A 43 16.03 -16.99 -19.90
N VAL A 44 14.99 -16.69 -19.13
CA VAL A 44 13.68 -17.32 -19.26
C VAL A 44 13.12 -16.84 -20.59
N ILE A 45 13.21 -17.67 -21.62
CA ILE A 45 12.48 -17.44 -22.87
C ILE A 45 11.00 -17.65 -22.54
N GLU A 46 10.34 -16.55 -22.22
CA GLU A 46 8.92 -16.50 -21.98
C GLU A 46 8.19 -16.58 -23.33
N CYS A 47 7.89 -17.81 -23.74
CA CYS A 47 6.94 -18.05 -24.82
C CYS A 47 5.62 -17.32 -24.49
N SER A 48 4.93 -16.80 -25.51
CA SER A 48 3.67 -16.02 -25.45
C SER A 48 2.48 -16.67 -24.71
N SER A 49 2.72 -17.80 -24.04
CA SER A 49 1.79 -18.64 -23.29
C SER A 49 1.17 -17.99 -22.04
N ARG A 50 1.55 -16.77 -21.65
CA ARG A 50 0.95 -16.11 -20.47
C ARG A 50 -0.39 -15.42 -20.83
N PRO A 51 -1.55 -15.94 -20.39
CA PRO A 51 -2.84 -15.33 -20.71
C PRO A 51 -3.03 -13.99 -19.98
N GLN A 52 -3.55 -12.98 -20.69
CA GLN A 52 -3.82 -11.66 -20.12
C GLN A 52 -5.03 -11.68 -19.18
N LYS A 53 -4.96 -10.91 -18.08
CA LYS A 53 -6.13 -10.62 -17.24
C LYS A 53 -6.94 -9.48 -17.86
N LYS A 54 -8.13 -9.77 -18.37
CA LYS A 54 -9.11 -8.79 -18.86
C LYS A 54 -10.44 -8.90 -18.09
N GLY A 55 -11.35 -7.95 -18.29
CA GLY A 55 -12.67 -7.91 -17.66
C GLY A 55 -12.59 -7.86 -16.13
N THR A 56 -13.50 -8.55 -15.43
CA THR A 56 -13.54 -8.58 -13.96
C THR A 56 -12.27 -9.13 -13.33
N LYS A 57 -11.59 -10.07 -14.00
CA LYS A 57 -10.31 -10.63 -13.52
C LYS A 57 -9.22 -9.55 -13.42
N HIS A 58 -9.28 -8.54 -14.28
CA HIS A 58 -8.43 -7.35 -14.17
C HIS A 58 -8.79 -6.56 -12.90
N HIS A 59 -10.05 -6.17 -12.72
CA HIS A 59 -10.51 -5.39 -11.56
C HIS A 59 -10.19 -6.09 -10.23
N MET A 60 -10.37 -7.40 -10.15
CA MET A 60 -10.03 -8.17 -8.95
C MET A 60 -8.55 -8.09 -8.58
N LYS A 61 -7.67 -8.05 -9.60
CA LYS A 61 -6.22 -8.02 -9.44
C LYS A 61 -5.69 -6.62 -9.13
N THR A 62 -6.22 -5.59 -9.79
CA THR A 62 -5.71 -4.22 -9.69
C THR A 62 -6.45 -3.33 -8.70
N ARG A 63 -7.58 -3.79 -8.12
CA ARG A 63 -8.31 -2.98 -7.14
C ARG A 63 -7.40 -2.55 -5.98
N PRO A 64 -7.42 -1.27 -5.58
CA PRO A 64 -6.68 -0.80 -4.41
C PRO A 64 -7.08 -1.58 -3.15
N ARG A 65 -6.08 -1.99 -2.38
CA ARG A 65 -6.25 -2.69 -1.09
C ARG A 65 -5.15 -2.24 -0.15
N LYS A 66 -5.51 -2.04 1.12
CA LYS A 66 -4.53 -2.01 2.19
C LYS A 66 -4.08 -3.45 2.44
N THR A 67 -2.80 -3.74 2.22
CA THR A 67 -2.22 -5.08 2.45
C THR A 67 -1.55 -5.19 3.80
N GLN A 68 -1.08 -4.05 4.34
CA GLN A 68 -0.32 -4.03 5.58
C GLN A 68 -1.24 -4.07 6.80
N PRO A 69 -1.07 -5.04 7.73
CA PRO A 69 -1.95 -5.19 8.90
C PRO A 69 -2.03 -3.96 9.79
N TRP A 70 -0.93 -3.21 9.91
CA TRP A 70 -0.89 -2.00 10.72
C TRP A 70 -1.76 -0.88 10.14
N ASP A 71 -1.85 -0.74 8.81
CA ASP A 71 -2.68 0.27 8.14
C ASP A 71 -4.17 -0.11 8.13
N ILE A 72 -4.46 -1.41 8.16
CA ILE A 72 -5.83 -1.93 8.30
C ILE A 72 -6.37 -1.66 9.72
N LYS A 73 -5.51 -1.77 10.74
CA LYS A 73 -5.90 -1.62 12.16
C LYS A 73 -6.04 -0.17 12.64
N ARG A 74 -5.74 0.82 11.80
CA ARG A 74 -5.92 2.24 12.16
C ARG A 74 -7.40 2.58 12.20
N GLY A 75 -7.84 3.24 13.27
CA GLY A 75 -9.16 3.83 13.42
C GLY A 75 -9.09 5.34 13.66
N PRO A 76 -10.24 6.00 13.86
CA PRO A 76 -10.28 7.39 14.29
C PRO A 76 -9.56 7.61 15.62
N THR A 77 -8.93 8.77 15.79
CA THR A 77 -8.34 9.17 17.07
C THR A 77 -9.44 9.50 18.08
N VAL A 78 -9.34 8.95 19.28
CA VAL A 78 -10.27 9.23 20.38
C VAL A 78 -9.76 10.40 21.20
N TYR A 79 -10.56 11.47 21.30
CA TYR A 79 -10.29 12.63 22.15
C TYR A 79 -11.14 12.57 23.43
N PRO A 80 -10.67 13.18 24.54
CA PRO A 80 -11.51 13.33 25.72
C PRO A 80 -12.75 14.17 25.41
N PRO A 81 -13.90 13.88 26.05
CA PRO A 81 -15.09 14.69 25.87
C PRO A 81 -14.83 16.11 26.36
N LEU A 82 -15.40 17.08 25.65
CA LEU A 82 -15.32 18.47 26.06
C LEU A 82 -16.10 18.68 27.36
N PRO A 83 -15.71 19.67 28.20
CA PRO A 83 -16.54 20.11 29.31
C PRO A 83 -17.89 20.60 28.80
N SER A 84 -18.90 20.61 29.67
CA SER A 84 -20.22 21.14 29.33
C SER A 84 -20.10 22.59 28.89
N LEU A 85 -20.46 22.84 27.63
CA LEU A 85 -20.49 24.18 27.08
C LEU A 85 -21.73 24.92 27.57
N PRO A 86 -21.66 26.24 27.79
CA PRO A 86 -22.83 27.05 28.05
C PRO A 86 -23.78 27.06 26.84
N PRO A 87 -25.06 27.45 27.03
CA PRO A 87 -25.99 27.63 25.92
C PRO A 87 -25.49 28.70 24.94
N ASP A 88 -25.72 28.48 23.65
CA ASP A 88 -25.27 29.40 22.59
C ASP A 88 -25.92 30.79 22.71
N TRP A 89 -27.16 30.83 23.19
CA TRP A 89 -27.88 32.07 23.47
C TRP A 89 -28.95 31.84 24.54
N THR A 90 -29.19 32.86 25.35
CA THR A 90 -30.25 32.89 26.36
C THR A 90 -31.27 33.98 25.98
N PRO A 91 -32.56 33.65 25.78
CA PRO A 91 -33.57 34.68 25.58
C PRO A 91 -33.69 35.50 26.88
N VAL A 92 -33.54 36.81 26.76
CA VAL A 92 -33.76 37.74 27.87
C VAL A 92 -35.25 38.06 27.90
N THR A 93 -35.93 37.79 29.01
CA THR A 93 -37.29 38.29 29.24
C THR A 93 -37.25 39.62 29.97
N ASP A 94 -38.28 40.46 29.84
CA ASP A 94 -38.29 41.82 30.42
C ASP A 94 -38.09 41.83 31.95
N ASN A 95 -38.39 40.71 32.62
CA ASN A 95 -38.19 40.54 34.06
C ASN A 95 -36.71 40.34 34.44
N ASP A 96 -35.90 39.76 33.53
CA ASP A 96 -34.46 39.53 33.74
C ASP A 96 -33.64 40.82 33.58
N VAL A 97 -34.14 41.78 32.78
CA VAL A 97 -33.55 43.12 32.62
C VAL A 97 -33.72 43.94 33.91
N ALA A 98 -34.86 43.78 34.59
CA ALA A 98 -35.12 44.43 35.87
C ALA A 98 -34.19 43.90 36.98
N GLU A 99 -33.99 42.59 37.08
CA GLU A 99 -33.08 41.97 38.05
C GLU A 99 -31.60 42.32 37.79
N ALA A 100 -31.19 42.36 36.51
CA ALA A 100 -29.82 42.73 36.12
C ALA A 100 -29.50 44.22 36.39
N ALA A 101 -30.49 45.10 36.33
CA ALA A 101 -30.34 46.51 36.68
C ALA A 101 -30.22 46.76 38.20
N LEU A 102 -30.57 45.77 39.05
CA LEU A 102 -30.47 45.85 40.50
C LEU A 102 -29.20 45.21 41.09
N SER A 103 -28.39 44.53 40.28
CA SER A 103 -27.11 43.96 40.73
C SER A 103 -25.99 45.03 40.70
N PRO A 104 -25.37 45.38 41.84
CA PRO A 104 -24.25 46.32 41.87
C PRO A 104 -23.03 45.72 41.14
N PRO A 105 -22.26 46.52 40.38
CA PRO A 105 -21.05 46.04 39.72
C PRO A 105 -20.06 45.50 40.78
N PRO A 106 -19.35 44.40 40.48
CA PRO A 106 -18.36 43.85 41.41
C PRO A 106 -17.29 44.90 41.72
N PRO A 107 -16.81 44.98 42.98
CA PRO A 107 -15.76 45.92 43.35
C PRO A 107 -14.49 45.65 42.52
N LEU A 108 -13.92 46.71 41.94
CA LEU A 108 -12.63 46.64 41.26
C LEU A 108 -11.54 46.32 42.29
N GLU A 109 -11.13 45.06 42.38
CA GLU A 109 -9.98 44.68 43.20
C GLU A 109 -8.70 45.26 42.57
N PRO A 110 -7.86 46.02 43.32
CA PRO A 110 -6.65 46.59 42.78
C PRO A 110 -5.62 45.48 42.47
N LEU A 111 -5.07 45.55 41.26
CA LEU A 111 -3.98 44.69 40.78
C LEU A 111 -2.81 44.71 41.78
N LYS A 112 -2.60 43.58 42.47
CA LYS A 112 -1.37 43.35 43.23
C LYS A 112 -0.25 43.09 42.23
N ILE A 113 0.59 44.10 42.05
CA ILE A 113 1.88 44.00 41.38
C ILE A 113 2.85 43.49 42.44
N GLU A 114 3.37 42.27 42.24
CA GLU A 114 4.59 41.77 42.88
C GLU A 114 5.51 41.21 41.80
#